data_AF-A0A538BLS5-F1
#
_entry.id   AF-A0A538BLS5-F1
#
_cell.length_a   1.000
_cell.length_b   1.000
_cell.length_c   1.000
_cell.angle_alpha   90.00
_cell.angle_beta   90.00
_cell.angle_gamma   90.00
#
_symmetry.space_group_name_H-M   'P 1'
#
loop_
_entity.id
_entity.type
_entity.pdbx_description
1 polymer ?
#
loop_
_entity_poly.entity_id
_entity_poly.type
_entity_poly.pdbx_seq_one_letter_code
_entity_poly.pdbx_strand_id
1 'polypeptide(L)'
;MRKAVSPQRDTFASLMGRIGELPGLAEEDERYFRDIYDHLILISDMIDSYRDLWTSAMDVYLSTVLNRLNAVMKQLAVIATIFLPLSWLTGFFGQNFGWLTGHIGHWEAFVGVGVGTELVALAILLALFKRRGWF
;
A
#
# COMPACT_ATOMS: atom_id res chain seq x y z
N MET A 1 3.17 22.98 11.02
CA MET A 1 3.76 24.03 10.16
C MET A 1 2.66 24.92 9.55
N ARG A 2 1.80 24.47 8.61
CA ARG A 2 0.68 25.30 8.07
C ARG A 2 -0.23 25.93 9.15
N LYS A 3 -0.57 25.17 10.19
CA LYS A 3 -1.33 25.65 11.36
C LYS A 3 -0.60 26.70 12.22
N ALA A 4 0.70 26.90 12.04
CA ALA A 4 1.50 27.86 12.80
C ALA A 4 1.88 29.08 11.93
N VAL A 5 2.18 28.88 10.64
CA VAL A 5 2.58 29.94 9.71
C VAL A 5 1.37 30.73 9.18
N SER A 6 0.25 30.05 8.90
CA SER A 6 -0.95 30.74 8.38
C SER A 6 -1.52 31.76 9.38
N PRO A 7 -1.68 31.44 10.69
CA PRO A 7 -2.12 32.43 11.66
C PRO A 7 -1.14 33.60 11.75
N GLN A 8 0.18 33.34 11.79
CA GLN A 8 1.19 34.40 11.89
C GLN A 8 1.16 35.35 10.70
N ARG A 9 1.01 34.85 9.47
CA ARG A 9 0.83 35.66 8.26
C ARG A 9 -0.43 36.53 8.37
N ASP A 10 -1.54 35.94 8.81
CA ASP A 10 -2.81 36.66 8.91
C ASP A 10 -2.78 37.71 10.05
N THR A 11 -2.11 37.45 11.18
CA THR A 11 -1.87 38.48 12.21
C THR A 11 -0.95 39.58 11.71
N PHE A 12 0.13 39.25 11.01
CA PHE A 12 1.06 40.25 10.47
C PHE A 12 0.41 41.12 9.39
N ALA A 13 -0.43 40.54 8.53
CA ALA A 13 -1.23 41.29 7.57
C ALA A 13 -2.20 42.26 8.26
N SER A 14 -2.80 41.85 9.38
CA SER A 14 -3.66 42.72 10.20
C SER A 14 -2.89 43.83 10.94
N LEU A 15 -1.61 43.58 11.28
CA LEU A 15 -0.73 44.52 11.95
C LEU A 15 -0.15 45.54 10.98
N MET A 16 0.24 45.14 9.76
CA MET A 16 0.83 46.06 8.78
C MET A 16 -0.14 47.18 8.37
N GLY A 17 -1.44 46.89 8.27
CA GLY A 17 -2.46 47.91 8.03
C GLY A 17 -2.63 48.90 9.19
N ARG A 18 -2.19 48.55 10.41
CA ARG A 18 -2.29 49.39 11.62
C ARG A 18 -0.97 50.04 12.02
N ILE A 19 0.16 49.55 11.53
CA ILE A 19 1.51 50.09 11.81
C ILE A 19 1.68 51.48 11.19
N GLY A 20 1.11 51.74 10.01
CA GLY A 20 1.12 53.07 9.39
C GLY A 20 0.28 54.13 10.12
N GLU A 21 -0.62 53.73 11.02
CA GLU A 21 -1.49 54.65 11.80
C GLU A 21 -0.95 54.93 13.21
N LEU A 22 0.15 54.29 13.62
CA LEU A 22 0.68 54.41 14.97
C LEU A 22 1.50 55.71 15.15
N PRO A 23 1.12 56.59 16.10
CA PRO A 23 1.83 57.84 16.33
C PRO A 23 3.23 57.57 16.90
N GLY A 24 4.28 57.97 16.18
CA GLY A 24 5.68 57.88 16.61
C GLY A 24 6.55 56.86 15.85
N LEU A 25 6.01 56.14 14.86
CA LEU A 25 6.78 55.26 13.98
C LEU A 25 7.37 56.05 12.79
N ALA A 26 8.66 55.85 12.50
CA ALA A 26 9.31 56.45 11.34
C ALA A 26 9.02 55.63 10.07
N GLU A 27 9.06 56.24 8.88
CA GLU A 27 8.92 55.53 7.60
C GLU A 27 9.94 54.38 7.40
N GLU A 28 11.05 54.39 8.14
CA GLU A 28 12.04 53.32 8.15
C GLU A 28 11.53 52.05 8.84
N ASP A 29 10.75 52.21 9.92
CA ASP A 29 10.17 51.08 10.66
C ASP A 29 9.09 50.35 9.85
N GLU A 30 8.27 51.10 9.10
CA GLU A 30 7.27 50.51 8.19
C GLU A 30 7.93 49.66 7.09
N ARG A 31 9.05 50.14 6.52
CA ARG A 31 9.84 49.38 5.53
C ARG A 31 10.41 48.10 6.11
N TYR A 32 10.92 48.14 7.35
CA TYR A 32 11.44 46.95 8.03
C TYR A 32 10.35 45.90 8.27
N PHE A 33 9.16 46.30 8.74
CA PHE A 33 8.04 45.37 8.92
C PHE A 33 7.51 44.79 7.60
N ARG A 34 7.59 45.55 6.51
CA ARG A 34 7.26 45.08 5.17
C ARG A 34 8.22 44.00 4.67
N ASP A 35 9.51 44.19 4.87
CA ASP A 35 10.53 43.18 4.53
C ASP A 35 10.32 41.87 5.30
N ILE A 36 10.01 41.95 6.60
CA ILE A 36 9.68 40.75 7.40
C ILE A 36 8.44 40.04 6.85
N TYR A 37 7.41 40.80 6.48
CA TYR A 37 6.19 40.22 5.90
C TYR A 37 6.47 39.51 4.57
N ASP A 38 7.28 40.10 3.70
CA ASP A 38 7.67 39.50 2.42
C ASP A 38 8.48 38.21 2.66
N HIS A 39 9.38 38.19 3.66
CA HIS A 39 10.08 36.98 4.07
C HIS A 39 9.13 35.90 4.61
N LEU A 40 8.10 36.26 5.37
CA LEU A 40 7.10 35.31 5.87
C LEU A 40 6.31 34.68 4.73
N ILE A 41 5.96 35.45 3.70
CA ILE A 41 5.32 34.92 2.48
C ILE A 41 6.25 33.93 1.79
N LEU A 42 7.51 34.32 1.54
CA LEU A 42 8.49 33.46 0.87
C LEU A 42 8.69 32.14 1.61
N ILE A 43 8.80 32.17 2.94
CA ILE A 43 8.93 30.97 3.76
C ILE A 43 7.67 30.11 3.68
N SER A 44 6.48 30.71 3.67
CA SER A 44 5.22 29.98 3.52
C SER A 44 5.16 29.25 2.19
N ASP A 45 5.49 29.92 1.09
CA ASP A 45 5.48 29.33 -0.26
C ASP A 45 6.52 28.21 -0.40
N MET A 46 7.68 28.37 0.23
CA MET A 46 8.71 27.34 0.26
C MET A 46 8.27 26.11 1.08
N ILE A 47 7.58 26.31 2.20
CA ILE A 47 7.02 25.20 3.00
C ILE A 47 5.98 24.42 2.20
N ASP A 48 5.10 25.11 1.48
CA ASP A 48 4.09 24.46 0.64
C ASP A 48 4.76 23.70 -0.51
N SER A 49 5.77 24.29 -1.17
CA SER A 49 6.56 23.62 -2.21
C SER A 49 7.27 22.36 -1.68
N TYR A 50 7.91 22.43 -0.51
CA TYR A 50 8.54 21.26 0.10
C TYR A 50 7.53 20.18 0.47
N ARG A 51 6.31 20.55 0.87
CA ARG A 51 5.27 19.58 1.16
C ARG A 51 4.86 18.81 -0.09
N ASP A 52 4.68 19.51 -1.21
CA ASP A 52 4.34 18.87 -2.49
C ASP A 52 5.45 17.91 -2.94
N LEU A 53 6.71 18.33 -2.78
CA LEU A 53 7.87 17.46 -3.03
C LEU A 53 7.90 16.24 -2.10
N TRP A 54 7.60 16.40 -0.82
CA TRP A 54 7.53 15.29 0.13
C TRP A 54 6.43 14.29 -0.22
N THR A 55 5.24 14.77 -0.59
CA THR A 55 4.15 13.91 -1.04
C THR A 55 4.56 13.14 -2.30
N SER A 56 5.13 13.83 -3.30
CA SER A 56 5.63 13.17 -4.52
C SER A 56 6.71 12.13 -4.22
N ALA A 57 7.67 12.45 -3.34
CA ALA A 57 8.72 11.52 -2.94
C ALA A 57 8.16 10.28 -2.23
N MET A 58 7.13 10.45 -1.39
CA MET A 58 6.45 9.34 -0.73
C MET A 58 5.73 8.43 -1.75
N ASP A 59 5.06 9.01 -2.74
CA ASP A 59 4.41 8.25 -3.81
C ASP A 59 5.42 7.42 -4.63
N VAL A 60 6.58 8.01 -4.95
CA VAL A 60 7.68 7.30 -5.63
C VAL A 60 8.25 6.18 -4.75
N TYR A 61 8.42 6.43 -3.45
CA TYR A 61 8.87 5.41 -2.50
C TYR A 61 7.89 4.24 -2.44
N LEU A 62 6.60 4.51 -2.28
CA LEU A 62 5.55 3.49 -2.26
C LEU A 62 5.53 2.70 -3.58
N SER A 63 5.64 3.37 -4.72
CA SER A 63 5.73 2.73 -6.03
C SER A 63 6.95 1.79 -6.12
N THR A 64 8.09 2.21 -5.59
CA THR A 64 9.30 1.39 -5.52
C THR A 64 9.11 0.15 -4.65
N VAL A 65 8.48 0.30 -3.48
CA VAL A 65 8.14 -0.82 -2.59
C VAL A 65 7.19 -1.81 -3.27
N LEU A 66 6.15 -1.32 -3.94
CA LEU A 66 5.21 -2.14 -4.69
C LEU A 66 5.89 -2.89 -5.84
N ASN A 67 6.80 -2.24 -6.56
CA ASN A 67 7.59 -2.89 -7.60
C ASN A 67 8.47 -4.01 -7.05
N ARG A 68 9.10 -3.79 -5.88
CA ARG A 68 9.88 -4.83 -5.20
C ARG A 68 9.02 -6.00 -4.76
N LEU A 69 7.84 -5.72 -4.19
CA LEU A 69 6.86 -6.75 -3.82
C LEU A 69 6.43 -7.55 -5.06
N ASN A 70 6.11 -6.89 -6.16
CA ASN A 70 5.76 -7.54 -7.42
C ASN A 70 6.89 -8.44 -7.94
N ALA A 71 8.15 -8.02 -7.82
CA ALA A 71 9.28 -8.85 -8.21
C ALA A 71 9.39 -10.13 -7.34
N VAL A 72 9.23 -9.99 -6.02
CA VAL A 72 9.22 -11.14 -5.09
C VAL A 72 8.04 -12.07 -5.38
N MET A 73 6.84 -11.53 -5.58
CA MET A 73 5.65 -12.30 -5.94
C MET A 73 5.82 -13.06 -7.26
N LYS A 74 6.42 -12.42 -8.27
CA LYS A 74 6.77 -13.09 -9.54
C LYS A 74 7.74 -14.26 -9.31
N GLN A 75 8.75 -14.09 -8.49
CA GLN A 75 9.70 -15.15 -8.18
C GLN A 75 9.02 -16.33 -7.47
N LEU A 76 8.19 -16.06 -6.46
CA LEU A 76 7.40 -17.09 -5.78
C LEU A 76 6.44 -17.80 -6.74
N ALA A 77 5.78 -17.07 -7.63
CA ALA A 77 4.89 -17.63 -8.64
C ALA A 77 5.64 -18.56 -9.61
N VAL A 78 6.82 -18.16 -10.10
CA VAL A 78 7.65 -19.02 -10.98
C VAL A 78 8.03 -20.32 -10.28
N ILE A 79 8.46 -20.25 -9.02
CA ILE A 79 8.76 -21.45 -8.22
C ILE A 79 7.50 -22.31 -8.09
N ALA A 80 6.36 -21.73 -7.73
CA ALA A 80 5.10 -22.45 -7.59
C ALA A 80 4.64 -23.11 -8.90
N THR A 81 4.75 -22.43 -10.05
CA THR A 81 4.39 -22.99 -11.36
C THR A 81 5.18 -24.25 -11.71
N ILE A 82 6.42 -24.37 -11.22
CA ILE A 82 7.25 -25.58 -11.38
C ILE A 82 6.86 -26.64 -10.36
N PHE A 83 6.74 -26.27 -9.08
CA PHE A 83 6.54 -27.23 -8.00
C PHE A 83 5.12 -27.78 -7.90
N LEU A 84 4.09 -27.01 -8.25
CA LEU A 84 2.69 -27.43 -8.17
C LEU A 84 2.38 -28.66 -9.03
N PRO A 85 2.69 -28.71 -10.35
CA PRO A 85 2.43 -29.91 -11.15
C PRO A 85 3.27 -31.11 -10.70
N LEU A 86 4.51 -30.88 -10.26
CA LEU A 86 5.36 -31.94 -9.71
C LEU A 86 4.80 -32.52 -8.41
N SER A 87 4.33 -31.65 -7.50
CA SER A 87 3.70 -32.05 -6.24
C SER A 87 2.39 -32.78 -6.46
N TRP A 88 1.61 -32.37 -7.47
CA TRP A 88 0.42 -33.10 -7.87
C TRP A 88 0.79 -34.50 -8.40
N LEU A 89 1.81 -34.61 -9.26
CA LEU A 89 2.24 -35.89 -9.81
C LEU A 89 2.73 -36.84 -8.71
N THR A 90 3.60 -36.37 -7.82
CA THR A 90 4.11 -37.18 -6.70
C THR A 90 3.02 -37.49 -5.68
N GLY A 91 2.11 -36.55 -5.44
CA GLY A 91 0.96 -36.73 -4.56
C GLY A 91 -0.01 -37.78 -5.08
N PHE A 92 -0.38 -37.70 -6.36
CA PHE A 92 -1.27 -38.67 -7.01
C PHE A 92 -0.62 -40.05 -7.04
N PHE A 93 0.57 -40.19 -7.63
CA PHE A 93 1.24 -41.49 -7.76
C PHE A 93 1.81 -42.05 -6.44
N GLY A 94 1.98 -41.22 -5.42
CA GLY A 94 2.40 -41.62 -4.07
C GLY A 94 1.28 -42.16 -3.19
N GLN A 95 0.04 -42.19 -3.67
CA GLN A 95 -1.09 -42.77 -2.92
C GLN A 95 -0.94 -44.29 -2.80
N ASN A 96 -1.47 -44.84 -1.70
CA ASN A 96 -1.50 -46.29 -1.44
C ASN A 96 -2.56 -46.99 -2.33
N PHE A 97 -2.45 -46.87 -3.66
CA PHE A 97 -3.40 -47.46 -4.60
C PHE A 97 -3.52 -48.97 -4.42
N GLY A 98 -2.44 -49.68 -4.05
CA GLY A 98 -2.46 -51.12 -3.79
C GLY A 98 -3.40 -51.53 -2.64
N TRP A 99 -3.48 -50.73 -1.57
CA TRP A 99 -4.45 -50.95 -0.49
C TRP A 99 -5.88 -50.70 -0.97
N LEU A 100 -6.06 -49.63 -1.76
CA LEU A 100 -7.35 -49.27 -2.37
C LEU A 100 -7.86 -50.36 -3.32
N THR A 101 -7.03 -50.84 -4.25
CA THR A 101 -7.39 -51.90 -5.21
C THR A 101 -7.56 -53.27 -4.54
N GLY A 102 -6.89 -53.52 -3.41
CA GLY A 102 -6.98 -54.78 -2.67
C GLY A 102 -8.26 -54.93 -1.82
N HIS A 103 -8.87 -53.84 -1.37
CA HIS A 103 -10.08 -53.84 -0.54
C HIS A 103 -11.34 -53.35 -1.27
N ILE A 104 -11.18 -52.76 -2.46
CA ILE A 104 -12.28 -52.21 -3.26
C ILE A 104 -12.35 -52.99 -4.57
N GLY A 105 -13.24 -54.00 -4.63
CA GLY A 105 -13.35 -54.93 -5.77
C GLY A 105 -14.01 -54.38 -7.04
N HIS A 106 -14.54 -53.15 -7.01
CA HIS A 106 -15.28 -52.54 -8.12
C HIS A 106 -14.61 -51.25 -8.60
N TRP A 107 -14.42 -51.13 -9.92
CA TRP A 107 -13.83 -49.96 -10.59
C TRP A 107 -14.50 -48.63 -10.18
N GLU A 108 -15.83 -48.64 -10.05
CA GLU A 108 -16.61 -47.45 -9.66
C GLU A 108 -16.27 -46.95 -8.25
N ALA A 109 -16.06 -47.87 -7.31
CA ALA A 109 -15.71 -47.52 -5.94
C ALA A 109 -14.24 -47.06 -5.83
N PHE A 110 -13.33 -47.56 -6.68
CA PHE A 110 -11.97 -47.07 -6.79
C PHE A 110 -11.93 -45.61 -7.29
N VAL A 111 -12.64 -45.32 -8.38
CA VAL A 111 -12.73 -43.96 -8.94
C VAL A 111 -13.47 -43.02 -7.97
N GLY A 112 -14.55 -43.50 -7.34
CA GLY A 112 -15.34 -42.73 -6.39
C GLY A 112 -14.56 -42.33 -5.13
N VAL A 113 -13.76 -43.24 -4.55
CA VAL A 113 -12.96 -42.93 -3.36
C VAL A 113 -11.68 -42.16 -3.73
N GLY A 114 -10.97 -42.55 -4.79
CA GLY A 114 -9.73 -41.88 -5.21
C GLY A 114 -9.97 -40.46 -5.70
N VAL A 115 -10.78 -40.29 -6.76
CA VAL A 115 -11.04 -38.97 -7.36
C VAL A 115 -12.09 -38.18 -6.56
N GLY A 116 -13.08 -38.86 -6.00
CA GLY A 116 -14.14 -38.17 -5.25
C GLY A 116 -13.65 -37.51 -3.97
N THR A 117 -12.70 -38.11 -3.25
CA THR A 117 -12.11 -37.46 -2.05
C THR A 117 -11.30 -36.22 -2.41
N GLU A 118 -10.56 -36.24 -3.53
CA GLU A 118 -9.85 -35.07 -4.05
C GLU A 118 -10.81 -33.94 -4.43
N LEU A 119 -11.90 -34.25 -5.15
CA LEU A 119 -12.92 -33.28 -5.53
C LEU A 119 -13.63 -32.68 -4.31
N VAL A 120 -13.91 -33.47 -3.29
CA VAL A 120 -14.48 -32.99 -2.02
C VAL A 120 -13.51 -32.06 -1.30
N ALA A 121 -12.23 -32.41 -1.21
CA ALA A 121 -11.21 -31.55 -0.61
C ALA A 121 -11.09 -30.22 -1.36
N LEU A 122 -11.13 -30.25 -2.70
CA LEU A 122 -11.13 -29.08 -3.57
C LEU A 122 -12.36 -28.20 -3.32
N ALA A 123 -13.54 -28.80 -3.23
CA ALA A 123 -14.79 -28.09 -2.93
C ALA A 123 -14.78 -27.43 -1.55
N ILE A 124 -14.23 -28.10 -0.53
CA ILE A 124 -14.07 -27.55 0.82
C ILE A 124 -13.11 -26.34 0.79
N LEU A 125 -11.97 -26.46 0.11
CA LEU A 125 -11.00 -25.36 -0.03
C LEU A 125 -11.62 -24.14 -0.75
N LEU A 126 -12.33 -24.37 -1.85
CA LEU A 126 -13.01 -23.30 -2.59
C LEU A 126 -14.09 -22.63 -1.73
N ALA A 127 -14.88 -23.40 -0.98
CA ALA A 127 -15.88 -22.85 -0.07
C ALA A 127 -15.24 -22.01 1.06
N LEU A 128 -14.10 -22.45 1.60
CA LEU A 128 -13.34 -21.71 2.61
C LEU A 128 -12.76 -20.41 2.05
N PHE A 129 -12.18 -20.43 0.85
CA PHE A 129 -11.63 -19.24 0.20
C PHE A 129 -12.70 -18.22 -0.16
N LYS A 130 -13.85 -18.69 -0.67
CA LYS A 130 -15.02 -17.83 -0.92
C LYS A 130 -15.54 -17.20 0.37
N ARG A 131 -15.59 -17.96 1.48
CA ARG A 131 -16.00 -17.44 2.79
C ARG A 131 -15.05 -16.39 3.36
N ARG A 132 -13.76 -16.48 3.04
CA ARG A 132 -12.76 -15.51 3.46
C ARG A 132 -12.66 -14.28 2.53
N GLY A 133 -13.41 -14.25 1.42
CA GLY A 133 -13.39 -13.15 0.45
C GLY A 133 -12.11 -13.08 -0.37
N TRP A 134 -11.40 -14.21 -0.52
CA TRP A 134 -10.17 -14.29 -1.33
C TRP A 134 -10.48 -14.51 -2.81
N PHE A 135 -11.74 -14.87 -3.11
CA PHE A 135 -12.42 -14.91 -4.40
C PHE A 135 -13.68 -14.05 -4.29
#